data_AF-A0A2V7M2W7-F1
#
_entry.id   AF-A0A2V7M2W7-F1
#
_cell.length_a   1.000
_cell.length_b   1.000
_cell.length_c   1.000
_cell.angle_alpha   90.00
_cell.angle_beta   90.00
_cell.angle_gamma   90.00
#
_symmetry.space_group_name_H-M   'P 1'
#
loop_
_entity.id
_entity.type
_entity.pdbx_description
1 polymer ?
#
loop_
_entity_poly.entity_id
_entity_poly.type
_entity_poly.pdbx_seq_one_letter_code
_entity_poly.pdbx_strand_id
1 'polypeptide(L)'
;HDIYLAHRADPKDDLGWGPPRPLGPDVNTTLHEAGPFYSQSAEDGSANLYFYRGSDNGATTDIYYAPVTRDGETRGPAVLVSELSYPGRPDGFVTVRADGKEILFNSGRPLTPGGANAFDIWVATRPSTHDAWSAPVNLGPPVNTTFAEFQPDLSHDGRTLLFIAGVARGGLGGFDIWMSTRTVNGKEEP
;
A
#
# COMPACT_ATOMS: atom_id res chain seq x y z
N HIS A 1 17.20 -2.81 -2.39
CA HIS A 1 16.73 -2.99 -1.00
C HIS A 1 15.90 -4.25 -0.99
N ASP A 2 15.98 -4.99 0.10
CA ASP A 2 15.31 -6.29 0.23
C ASP A 2 14.46 -6.29 1.50
N ILE A 3 13.52 -7.22 1.58
CA ILE A 3 12.62 -7.34 2.73
C ILE A 3 13.20 -8.34 3.72
N TYR A 4 13.33 -7.91 4.97
CA TYR A 4 13.75 -8.74 6.09
C TYR A 4 12.60 -8.84 7.09
N LEU A 5 12.43 -10.03 7.67
CA LEU A 5 11.40 -10.34 8.65
C LEU A 5 12.04 -10.57 10.01
N ALA A 6 11.53 -9.88 11.03
CA ALA A 6 11.75 -10.20 12.44
C ALA A 6 10.41 -10.65 13.06
N HIS A 7 10.47 -11.57 14.02
CA HIS A 7 9.30 -12.11 14.71
C HIS A 7 9.51 -12.06 16.22
N ARG A 8 8.41 -11.92 16.96
CA ARG A 8 8.35 -12.10 18.42
C ARG A 8 7.33 -13.17 18.74
N ALA A 9 7.68 -14.09 19.65
CA ALA A 9 6.80 -15.22 19.99
C ALA A 9 5.59 -14.80 20.84
N ASP A 10 5.79 -13.86 21.76
CA ASP A 10 4.73 -13.30 22.59
C ASP A 10 4.40 -11.88 22.10
N PRO A 11 3.17 -11.59 21.63
CA PRO A 11 2.77 -10.24 21.24
C PRO A 11 2.76 -9.25 22.41
N LYS A 12 2.88 -9.70 23.67
CA LYS A 12 2.97 -8.88 24.88
C LYS A 12 4.39 -8.76 25.44
N ASP A 13 5.36 -9.43 24.83
CA ASP A 13 6.76 -9.15 25.10
C ASP A 13 7.19 -7.96 24.24
N ASP A 14 7.33 -6.80 24.88
CA ASP A 14 7.67 -5.54 24.23
C ASP A 14 9.08 -5.54 23.62
N LEU A 15 9.98 -6.40 24.12
CA LEU A 15 11.39 -6.47 23.72
C LEU A 15 11.79 -7.79 23.05
N GLY A 16 10.88 -8.78 23.00
CA GLY A 16 11.12 -10.15 22.53
C GLY A 16 11.29 -10.33 21.01
N TRP A 17 11.83 -9.33 20.30
CA TRP A 17 12.09 -9.42 18.86
C TRP A 17 13.30 -10.30 18.57
N GLY A 18 13.13 -11.31 17.71
CA GLY A 18 14.24 -12.08 17.14
C GLY A 18 15.03 -11.29 16.10
N PRO A 19 16.24 -11.76 15.73
CA PRO A 19 17.03 -11.11 14.69
C PRO A 19 16.31 -11.15 13.33
N PRO A 20 16.41 -10.08 12.52
CA PRO A 20 15.81 -10.07 11.19
C PRO A 20 16.50 -11.07 10.26
N ARG A 21 15.70 -11.81 9.48
CA ARG A 21 16.17 -12.71 8.42
C ARG A 21 15.63 -12.28 7.06
N PRO A 22 16.39 -12.42 5.97
CA PRO A 22 15.89 -12.09 4.64
C PRO A 22 14.69 -12.99 4.30
N LEU A 23 13.67 -12.41 3.67
CA LEU A 23 12.66 -13.22 2.98
C LEU A 23 13.34 -13.87 1.77
N GLY A 24 13.11 -15.17 1.57
CA GLY A 24 13.86 -15.97 0.59
C GLY A 24 13.66 -15.53 -0.86
N PRO A 25 14.18 -16.31 -1.82
CA PRO A 25 14.13 -15.97 -3.26
C PRO A 25 12.72 -15.89 -3.84
N ASP A 26 11.70 -16.36 -3.10
CA ASP A 26 10.29 -16.15 -3.43
C ASP A 26 9.89 -14.67 -3.41
N VAL A 27 10.52 -13.86 -2.56
CA VAL A 27 10.22 -12.43 -2.35
C VAL A 27 11.40 -11.56 -2.75
N ASN A 28 12.59 -11.84 -2.23
CA ASN A 28 13.76 -11.01 -2.51
C ASN A 28 14.43 -11.45 -3.80
N THR A 29 14.70 -10.50 -4.69
CA THR A 29 15.35 -10.76 -5.98
C THR A 29 16.62 -9.91 -6.10
N THR A 30 17.20 -9.86 -7.29
CA THR A 30 18.27 -8.88 -7.59
C THR A 30 17.72 -7.46 -7.78
N LEU A 31 16.40 -7.32 -7.88
CA LEU A 31 15.71 -6.05 -7.98
C LEU A 31 15.51 -5.44 -6.58
N HIS A 32 14.90 -4.26 -6.56
CA HIS A 32 14.56 -3.59 -5.32
C HIS A 32 13.15 -3.95 -4.88
N GLU A 33 12.99 -4.55 -3.70
CA GLU A 33 11.71 -4.70 -3.00
C GLU A 33 11.59 -3.72 -1.80
N ALA A 34 10.42 -3.09 -1.63
CA ALA A 34 10.10 -2.24 -0.47
C ALA A 34 8.60 -1.96 -0.30
N GLY A 35 8.27 -1.11 0.67
CA GLY A 35 6.90 -0.77 1.06
C GLY A 35 6.10 -1.97 1.55
N PRO A 36 6.63 -2.79 2.48
CA PRO A 36 5.93 -3.98 2.95
C PRO A 36 4.64 -3.60 3.69
N PHE A 37 3.55 -4.30 3.38
CA PHE A 37 2.29 -4.24 4.11
C PHE A 37 1.79 -5.65 4.37
N TYR A 38 1.67 -6.02 5.65
CA TYR A 38 1.13 -7.31 6.06
C TYR A 38 -0.38 -7.21 6.23
N SER A 39 -1.13 -8.04 5.49
CA SER A 39 -2.58 -8.15 5.59
C SER A 39 -2.96 -9.56 6.01
N GLN A 40 -3.68 -9.68 7.13
CA GLN A 40 -4.27 -10.93 7.56
C GLN A 40 -5.79 -10.86 7.44
N SER A 41 -6.35 -11.80 6.69
CA SER A 41 -7.79 -11.98 6.55
C SER A 41 -8.40 -12.40 7.88
N ALA A 42 -9.37 -11.64 8.37
CA ALA A 42 -10.17 -12.02 9.52
C ALA A 42 -11.17 -13.15 9.20
N GLU A 43 -11.48 -13.39 7.92
CA GLU A 43 -12.47 -14.39 7.49
C GLU A 43 -11.93 -15.82 7.59
N ASP A 44 -10.70 -16.05 7.13
CA ASP A 44 -10.09 -17.38 7.01
C ASP A 44 -8.68 -17.48 7.65
N GLY A 45 -8.16 -16.38 8.20
CA GLY A 45 -6.85 -16.33 8.83
C GLY A 45 -5.67 -16.34 7.85
N SER A 46 -5.93 -16.40 6.54
CA SER A 46 -4.89 -16.33 5.51
C SER A 46 -4.16 -14.98 5.57
N ALA A 47 -2.88 -14.98 5.21
CA ALA A 47 -2.06 -13.78 5.27
C ALA A 47 -1.30 -13.55 3.96
N ASN A 48 -1.22 -12.29 3.57
CA ASN A 48 -0.48 -11.83 2.41
C ASN A 48 0.47 -10.71 2.81
N LEU A 49 1.70 -10.76 2.31
CA LEU A 49 2.63 -9.64 2.33
C LEU A 49 2.52 -8.92 0.98
N TYR A 50 1.99 -7.70 0.98
CA TYR A 50 2.06 -6.80 -0.17
C TYR A 50 3.36 -6.00 -0.12
N PHE A 51 3.91 -5.67 -1.29
CA PHE A 51 5.09 -4.83 -1.43
C PHE A 51 5.17 -4.32 -2.86
N TYR A 52 6.08 -3.40 -3.15
CA TYR A 52 6.42 -3.05 -4.54
C TYR A 52 7.82 -3.55 -4.89
N ARG A 53 7.99 -3.93 -6.16
CA ARG A 53 9.27 -4.33 -6.74
C ARG A 53 9.64 -3.39 -7.89
N GLY A 54 10.87 -2.89 -7.88
CA GLY A 54 11.42 -2.03 -8.93
C GLY A 54 11.78 -2.82 -10.20
N SER A 55 11.74 -2.14 -11.34
CA SER A 55 12.21 -2.68 -12.63
C SER A 55 13.75 -2.74 -12.71
N ASP A 56 14.28 -3.52 -13.66
CA ASP A 56 15.74 -3.67 -13.88
C ASP A 56 16.46 -2.33 -14.12
N ASN A 57 15.79 -1.37 -14.75
CA ASN A 57 16.32 -0.03 -15.01
C ASN A 57 16.00 0.99 -13.89
N GLY A 58 15.34 0.56 -12.81
CA GLY A 58 14.93 1.39 -11.68
C GLY A 58 13.90 2.47 -12.01
N ALA A 59 13.29 2.44 -13.20
CA ALA A 59 12.40 3.50 -13.68
C ALA A 59 10.94 3.32 -13.22
N THR A 60 10.53 2.10 -12.89
CA THR A 60 9.15 1.78 -12.47
C THR A 60 9.15 0.86 -11.26
N THR A 61 8.02 0.80 -10.58
CA THR A 61 7.74 -0.14 -9.50
C THR A 61 6.36 -0.72 -9.73
N ASP A 62 6.19 -2.01 -9.51
CA ASP A 62 4.90 -2.70 -9.62
C ASP A 62 4.52 -3.33 -8.28
N ILE A 63 3.22 -3.49 -8.03
CA ILE A 63 2.70 -4.05 -6.78
C ILE A 63 2.69 -5.57 -6.88
N TYR A 64 3.29 -6.22 -5.89
CA TYR A 64 3.31 -7.67 -5.72
C TYR A 64 2.65 -8.05 -4.40
N TYR A 65 2.19 -9.29 -4.30
CA TYR A 65 1.93 -9.93 -3.02
C TYR A 65 2.60 -11.30 -2.94
N ALA A 66 2.95 -11.73 -1.74
CA ALA A 66 3.35 -13.10 -1.45
C ALA A 66 2.40 -13.69 -0.40
N PRO A 67 1.82 -14.89 -0.64
CA PRO A 67 1.11 -15.61 0.40
C PRO A 67 2.10 -16.00 1.51
N VAL A 68 1.77 -15.68 2.75
CA VAL A 68 2.61 -15.96 3.91
C VAL A 68 1.84 -16.72 4.99
N THR A 69 2.56 -17.44 5.84
CA THR A 69 2.00 -17.91 7.12
C THR A 69 1.77 -16.71 8.05
N ARG A 70 1.03 -16.95 9.14
CA ARG A 70 0.90 -15.96 10.23
C ARG A 70 2.25 -15.52 10.79
N ASP A 71 3.26 -16.39 10.73
CA ASP A 71 4.61 -16.14 11.22
C ASP A 71 5.53 -15.56 10.13
N GLY A 72 4.96 -15.18 8.98
CA GLY A 72 5.65 -14.47 7.89
C GLY A 72 6.48 -15.36 6.95
N GLU A 73 6.32 -16.68 7.01
CA GLU A 73 7.00 -17.59 6.07
C GLU A 73 6.29 -17.62 4.73
N THR A 74 7.04 -17.51 3.62
CA THR A 74 6.48 -17.55 2.26
C THR A 74 5.89 -18.92 1.95
N ARG A 75 4.74 -18.95 1.27
CA ARG A 75 4.09 -20.19 0.79
C ARG A 75 4.26 -20.39 -0.72
N GLY A 76 5.17 -19.64 -1.33
CA GLY A 76 5.44 -19.64 -2.76
C GLY A 76 5.95 -18.28 -3.24
N PRO A 77 6.29 -18.19 -4.54
CA PRO A 77 6.83 -16.98 -5.13
C PRO A 77 5.82 -15.83 -5.11
N ALA A 78 6.32 -14.61 -5.01
CA ALA A 78 5.51 -13.41 -5.11
C ALA A 78 4.82 -13.30 -6.48
N VAL A 79 3.58 -12.83 -6.45
CA VAL A 79 2.69 -12.71 -7.60
C VAL A 79 2.46 -11.23 -7.90
N LEU A 80 2.62 -10.85 -9.17
CA LEU A 80 2.30 -9.50 -9.65
C LEU A 80 0.79 -9.26 -9.51
N VAL A 81 0.42 -8.13 -8.88
CA VAL A 81 -0.98 -7.67 -8.84
C VAL A 81 -1.22 -6.80 -10.06
N SER A 82 -1.48 -7.46 -11.19
CA SER A 82 -1.62 -6.80 -12.50
C SER A 82 -2.81 -5.83 -12.57
N GLU A 83 -3.85 -6.06 -11.76
CA GLU A 83 -5.03 -5.21 -11.67
C GLU A 83 -4.71 -3.85 -11.05
N LEU A 84 -3.72 -3.80 -10.15
CA LEU A 84 -3.29 -2.59 -9.46
C LEU A 84 -2.09 -1.93 -10.10
N SER A 85 -1.29 -2.64 -10.89
CA SER A 85 -0.05 -2.10 -11.49
C SER A 85 -0.32 -1.48 -12.86
N TYR A 86 0.34 -0.37 -13.19
CA TYR A 86 0.14 0.37 -14.43
C TYR A 86 1.41 0.34 -15.30
N PRO A 87 1.33 -0.17 -16.55
CA PRO A 87 2.49 -0.29 -17.42
C PRO A 87 3.27 1.02 -17.59
N GLY A 88 4.58 0.98 -17.31
CA GLY A 88 5.47 2.12 -17.51
C GLY A 88 5.28 3.25 -16.49
N ARG A 89 4.59 2.99 -15.38
CA ARG A 89 4.42 3.92 -14.27
C ARG A 89 4.77 3.24 -12.94
N PRO A 90 5.26 4.02 -11.97
CA PRO A 90 5.50 3.51 -10.63
C PRO A 90 4.21 3.40 -9.82
N ASP A 91 3.99 2.24 -9.22
CA ASP A 91 2.96 1.93 -8.23
C ASP A 91 3.61 1.39 -6.94
N GLY A 92 3.03 1.68 -5.79
CA GLY A 92 3.56 1.18 -4.52
C GLY A 92 2.87 1.73 -3.29
N PHE A 93 3.45 1.39 -2.13
CA PHE A 93 2.99 1.77 -0.80
C PHE A 93 1.50 1.53 -0.60
N VAL A 94 1.14 0.27 -0.36
CA VAL A 94 -0.25 -0.11 -0.19
C VAL A 94 -0.68 -0.06 1.27
N THR A 95 -1.95 0.18 1.50
CA THR A 95 -2.66 -0.12 2.75
C THR A 95 -3.95 -0.85 2.42
N VAL A 96 -4.27 -1.90 3.17
CA VAL A 96 -5.47 -2.72 2.97
C VAL A 96 -6.36 -2.58 4.20
N ARG A 97 -7.65 -2.30 3.97
CA ARG A 97 -8.65 -2.24 5.05
C ARG A 97 -8.72 -3.58 5.80
N ALA A 98 -9.06 -3.53 7.09
CA ALA A 98 -9.07 -4.70 7.98
C ALA A 98 -9.91 -5.89 7.47
N ASP A 99 -10.95 -5.66 6.68
CA ASP A 99 -11.77 -6.71 6.06
C ASP A 99 -11.16 -7.31 4.78
N GLY A 100 -10.02 -6.77 4.33
CA GLY A 100 -9.33 -7.19 3.13
C GLY A 100 -9.99 -6.76 1.82
N LYS A 101 -11.03 -5.92 1.83
CA LYS A 101 -11.91 -5.65 0.66
C LYS A 101 -11.71 -4.29 0.02
N GLU A 102 -10.85 -3.45 0.59
CA GLU A 102 -10.46 -2.14 0.06
C GLU A 102 -8.94 -2.01 0.17
N ILE A 103 -8.30 -1.55 -0.91
CA ILE A 103 -6.87 -1.26 -0.96
C ILE A 103 -6.67 0.17 -1.45
N LEU A 104 -5.82 0.91 -0.76
CA LEU A 104 -5.33 2.22 -1.19
C LEU A 104 -3.83 2.13 -1.46
N PHE A 105 -3.36 2.81 -2.49
CA PHE A 105 -1.96 2.79 -2.90
C PHE A 105 -1.61 4.06 -3.66
N ASN A 106 -0.34 4.42 -3.75
CA ASN A 106 0.07 5.51 -4.64
C ASN A 106 0.38 5.01 -6.05
N SER A 107 0.07 5.82 -7.05
CA SER A 107 0.33 5.50 -8.45
C SER A 107 0.70 6.74 -9.24
N GLY A 108 1.69 6.59 -10.12
CA GLY A 108 2.02 7.57 -11.17
C GLY A 108 1.19 7.42 -12.44
N ARG A 109 0.11 6.63 -12.42
CA ARG A 109 -0.76 6.46 -13.59
C ARG A 109 -1.37 7.79 -14.03
N PRO A 110 -1.49 8.04 -15.34
CA PRO A 110 -1.98 9.31 -15.84
C PRO A 110 -3.46 9.50 -15.50
N LEU A 111 -3.80 10.70 -15.02
CA LEU A 111 -5.15 11.22 -15.10
C LEU A 111 -5.43 11.66 -16.55
N THR A 112 -6.66 11.50 -17.04
CA THR A 112 -7.12 12.20 -18.25
C THR A 112 -6.93 13.74 -18.08
N PRO A 113 -6.70 14.50 -19.17
CA PRO A 113 -5.69 15.57 -19.23
C PRO A 113 -5.80 16.65 -18.14
N GLY A 114 -4.75 16.79 -17.33
CA GLY A 114 -4.69 17.83 -16.29
C GLY A 114 -3.40 17.94 -15.48
N GLY A 115 -2.47 16.98 -15.56
CA GLY A 115 -1.15 17.12 -14.96
C GLY A 115 -0.20 15.99 -15.34
N ALA A 116 1.03 16.34 -15.68
CA ALA A 116 2.11 15.39 -15.90
C ALA A 116 2.87 15.19 -14.58
N ASN A 117 3.07 13.94 -14.17
CA ASN A 117 4.10 13.51 -13.22
C ASN A 117 3.87 13.78 -11.71
N ALA A 118 2.61 13.86 -11.25
CA ALA A 118 2.30 13.72 -9.83
C ALA A 118 1.86 12.28 -9.53
N PHE A 119 2.26 11.76 -8.36
CA PHE A 119 1.65 10.55 -7.82
C PHE A 119 0.35 10.92 -7.13
N ASP A 120 -0.66 10.09 -7.26
CA ASP A 120 -1.92 10.23 -6.56
C ASP A 120 -2.20 8.99 -5.72
N ILE A 121 -3.12 9.10 -4.77
CA ILE A 121 -3.70 7.94 -4.08
C ILE A 121 -4.85 7.37 -4.90
N TRP A 122 -4.77 6.07 -5.18
CA TRP A 122 -5.78 5.31 -5.88
C TRP A 122 -6.39 4.27 -4.97
N VAL A 123 -7.65 3.93 -5.22
CA VAL A 123 -8.41 2.93 -4.46
C VAL A 123 -8.96 1.85 -5.37
N ALA A 124 -8.91 0.60 -4.92
CA ALA A 124 -9.62 -0.50 -5.54
C ALA A 124 -10.36 -1.31 -4.47
N THR A 125 -11.41 -2.02 -4.89
CA THR A 125 -12.21 -2.87 -4.00
C THR A 125 -12.36 -4.27 -4.57
N ARG A 126 -12.77 -5.23 -3.74
CA ARG A 126 -13.09 -6.59 -4.18
C ARG A 126 -14.20 -7.20 -3.34
N PRO A 127 -15.02 -8.13 -3.87
CA PRO A 127 -16.10 -8.74 -3.12
C PRO A 127 -15.63 -9.61 -1.94
N SER A 128 -14.56 -10.37 -2.13
CA SER A 128 -13.93 -11.22 -1.11
C SER A 128 -12.40 -11.17 -1.18
N THR A 129 -11.73 -11.70 -0.15
CA THR A 129 -10.26 -11.77 -0.08
C THR A 129 -9.62 -12.69 -1.14
N HIS A 130 -10.43 -13.48 -1.84
CA HIS A 130 -10.01 -14.39 -2.91
C HIS A 130 -10.29 -13.84 -4.32
N ASP A 131 -11.05 -12.76 -4.43
CA ASP A 131 -11.35 -12.14 -5.72
C ASP A 131 -10.21 -11.20 -6.16
N ALA A 132 -10.12 -11.01 -7.47
CA ALA A 132 -9.29 -9.98 -8.06
C ALA A 132 -9.75 -8.58 -7.61
N TRP A 133 -8.81 -7.64 -7.58
CA TRP A 133 -9.13 -6.25 -7.34
C TRP A 133 -9.90 -5.65 -8.52
N SER A 134 -10.83 -4.74 -8.22
CA SER A 134 -11.48 -3.91 -9.22
C SER A 134 -10.47 -3.01 -9.94
N ALA A 135 -10.86 -2.47 -11.09
CA ALA A 135 -10.11 -1.39 -11.71
C ALA A 135 -9.90 -0.24 -10.70
N PRO A 136 -8.66 0.26 -10.52
CA PRO A 136 -8.40 1.36 -9.59
C PRO A 136 -9.08 2.65 -9.99
N VAL A 137 -9.59 3.37 -8.99
CA VAL A 137 -10.24 4.68 -9.12
C VAL A 137 -9.38 5.71 -8.38
N ASN A 138 -9.19 6.88 -8.99
CA ASN A 138 -8.49 7.99 -8.33
C ASN A 138 -9.33 8.49 -7.15
N LEU A 139 -8.71 8.71 -6.00
CA LEU A 139 -9.46 9.07 -4.79
C LEU A 139 -10.04 10.49 -4.84
N GLY A 140 -9.51 11.34 -5.73
CA GLY A 140 -9.99 12.69 -5.97
C GLY A 140 -9.85 13.63 -4.76
N PRO A 141 -10.29 14.90 -4.90
CA PRO A 141 -10.38 15.81 -3.77
C PRO A 141 -11.38 15.30 -2.71
N PRO A 142 -11.17 15.59 -1.42
CA PRO A 142 -10.13 16.47 -0.90
C PRO A 142 -8.83 15.72 -0.56
N VAL A 143 -8.62 14.47 -0.99
CA VAL A 143 -7.37 13.74 -0.71
C VAL A 143 -6.32 14.00 -1.78
N ASN A 144 -6.64 13.73 -3.04
CA ASN A 144 -5.75 14.05 -4.14
C ASN A 144 -5.89 15.53 -4.52
N THR A 145 -4.76 16.16 -4.82
CA THR A 145 -4.72 17.57 -5.21
C THR A 145 -4.04 17.74 -6.56
N THR A 146 -3.64 18.96 -6.92
CA THR A 146 -2.78 19.18 -8.09
C THR A 146 -1.31 18.87 -7.81
N PHE A 147 -0.98 18.49 -6.58
CA PHE A 147 0.35 18.12 -6.12
C PHE A 147 0.41 16.61 -5.88
N ALA A 148 1.61 16.09 -5.57
CA ALA A 148 1.76 14.66 -5.39
C ALA A 148 1.37 14.20 -3.98
N GLU A 149 0.65 13.08 -3.92
CA GLU A 149 0.28 12.35 -2.72
C GLU A 149 0.88 10.93 -2.70
N PHE A 150 1.36 10.50 -1.54
CA PHE A 150 2.11 9.24 -1.37
C PHE A 150 1.75 8.52 -0.09
N GLN A 151 2.14 7.24 -0.02
CA GLN A 151 2.18 6.44 1.20
C GLN A 151 0.89 6.51 2.03
N PRO A 152 -0.27 6.11 1.46
CA PRO A 152 -1.50 6.03 2.23
C PRO A 152 -1.37 5.03 3.38
N ASP A 153 -1.84 5.42 4.56
CA ASP A 153 -1.98 4.56 5.72
C ASP A 153 -3.39 4.71 6.31
N LEU A 154 -4.17 3.63 6.20
CA LEU A 154 -5.57 3.60 6.60
C LEU A 154 -5.69 3.06 8.03
N SER A 155 -6.41 3.80 8.88
CA SER A 155 -6.72 3.34 10.22
C SER A 155 -7.47 2.01 10.21
N HIS A 156 -7.32 1.25 11.29
CA HIS A 156 -7.92 -0.09 11.41
C HIS A 156 -9.46 -0.08 11.24
N ASP A 157 -10.14 0.99 11.68
CA ASP A 157 -11.58 1.17 11.53
C ASP A 157 -12.01 1.69 10.14
N GLY A 158 -11.05 1.96 9.24
CA GLY A 158 -11.26 2.44 7.88
C GLY A 158 -11.73 3.89 7.79
N ARG A 159 -11.68 4.67 8.88
CA ARG A 159 -12.25 6.03 8.92
C ARG A 159 -11.24 7.14 8.71
N THR A 160 -9.98 6.91 9.07
CA THR A 160 -8.92 7.92 9.02
C THR A 160 -7.85 7.48 8.04
N LEU A 161 -7.52 8.34 7.09
CA LEU A 161 -6.43 8.15 6.15
C LEU A 161 -5.32 9.13 6.47
N LEU A 162 -4.13 8.60 6.78
CA LEU A 162 -2.88 9.35 6.80
C LEU A 162 -2.20 9.24 5.45
N PHE A 163 -1.56 10.30 4.98
CA PHE A 163 -0.83 10.30 3.72
C PHE A 163 0.18 11.43 3.66
N ILE A 164 1.17 11.30 2.79
CA ILE A 164 2.15 12.36 2.53
C ILE A 164 1.64 13.23 1.39
N ALA A 165 1.64 14.54 1.56
CA ALA A 165 1.28 15.49 0.50
C ALA A 165 2.07 16.80 0.60
N GLY A 166 2.17 17.52 -0.52
CA GLY A 166 2.91 18.78 -0.61
C GLY A 166 2.21 19.98 0.04
N VAL A 167 2.97 21.08 0.20
CA VAL A 167 2.62 22.36 0.87
C VAL A 167 1.31 23.06 0.47
N ALA A 168 0.62 22.65 -0.58
CA ALA A 168 -0.51 23.37 -1.18
C ALA A 168 -1.74 23.56 -0.29
N ARG A 169 -1.75 22.92 0.88
CA ARG A 169 -2.76 23.02 1.92
C ARG A 169 -2.36 23.94 3.08
N GLY A 170 -1.31 24.74 2.93
CA GLY A 170 -0.77 25.62 3.98
C GLY A 170 0.25 24.95 4.91
N GLY A 171 0.98 23.95 4.40
CA GLY A 171 1.99 23.18 5.14
C GLY A 171 3.24 23.98 5.53
N LEU A 172 4.05 23.43 6.43
CA LEU A 172 5.23 24.09 7.00
C LEU A 172 6.52 23.86 6.18
N GLY A 173 6.48 23.01 5.15
CA GLY A 173 7.59 22.75 4.23
C GLY A 173 7.30 21.60 3.25
N GLY A 174 8.21 21.37 2.29
CA GLY A 174 8.18 20.33 1.23
C GLY A 174 6.97 19.38 1.19
N PHE A 175 7.15 18.18 1.75
CA PHE A 175 6.11 17.16 1.94
C PHE A 175 5.84 16.99 3.44
N ASP A 176 4.57 17.07 3.82
CA ASP A 176 4.09 16.92 5.20
C ASP A 176 3.18 15.68 5.31
N ILE A 177 2.93 15.21 6.54
CA ILE A 177 1.94 14.18 6.82
C ILE A 177 0.57 14.85 7.02
N TRP A 178 -0.40 14.43 6.23
CA TRP A 178 -1.78 14.88 6.24
C TRP A 178 -2.72 13.80 6.76
N MET A 179 -3.85 14.24 7.31
CA MET A 179 -4.92 13.36 7.79
C MET A 179 -6.23 13.77 7.13
N SER A 180 -7.02 12.79 6.69
CA SER A 180 -8.40 12.98 6.22
C SER A 180 -9.31 11.96 6.88
N THR A 181 -10.49 12.39 7.29
CA THR A 181 -11.50 11.52 7.92
C THR A 181 -12.69 11.34 6.99
N ARG A 182 -13.09 10.09 6.74
CA ARG A 182 -14.34 9.78 6.04
C ARG A 182 -15.51 10.10 6.97
N THR A 183 -16.29 11.12 6.65
CA THR A 183 -17.60 11.32 7.29
C THR A 183 -18.54 10.21 6.84
N VAL A 184 -19.21 9.54 7.78
CA VAL A 184 -20.31 8.62 7.43
C VAL A 184 -21.40 9.46 6.76
N ASN A 185 -21.55 9.29 5.44
CA ASN A 185 -22.48 10.00 4.55
C ASN A 185 -22.20 11.49 4.33
N GLY A 186 -21.36 11.81 3.33
CA GLY A 186 -21.55 12.93 2.39
C GLY A 186 -22.02 14.28 2.93
N LYS A 187 -21.67 14.62 4.16
CA LYS A 187 -21.92 15.92 4.78
C LYS A 187 -20.66 16.28 5.54
N GLU A 188 -19.87 17.12 4.90
CA GLU A 188 -18.99 18.03 5.60
C GLU A 188 -19.88 18.83 6.58
N GLU A 189 -19.56 18.77 7.86
CA GLU A 189 -20.03 19.74 8.84
C GLU A 189 -18.90 20.74 9.12
N PRO A 190 -19.27 22.00 9.44
CA PRO A 190 -18.59 23.23 9.00
C PRO A 190 -17.23 23.54 9.63
#